data_AF-A0A2V8PAZ3-F1
#
_entry.id   AF-A0A2V8PAZ3-F1
#
_cell.length_a   1.000
_cell.length_b   1.000
_cell.length_c   1.000
_cell.angle_alpha   90.00
_cell.angle_beta   90.00
_cell.angle_gamma   90.00
#
_symmetry.space_group_name_H-M   'P 1'
#
loop_
_entity.id
_entity.type
_entity.pdbx_description
1 polymer ?
#
loop_
_entity_poly.entity_id
_entity_poly.type
_entity_poly.pdbx_seq_one_letter_code
_entity_poly.pdbx_strand_id
1 'polypeptide(L)' 'MVSEIKLYNEPKVREGRNNGDLYDRLREDIDRSRQMYDKRVAPPVAARHDYFHQELVNTLAEGDPAKLGASYPGASAL' A
#
# COMPACT_ATOMS: atom_id res chain seq x y z
N MET A 1 4.46 -0.30 9.10
CA MET A 1 3.15 -0.59 8.47
C MET A 1 3.05 0.03 7.08
N VAL A 2 3.22 1.34 6.87
CA VAL A 2 3.41 1.87 5.49
C VAL A 2 4.54 2.89 5.46
N SER A 3 4.62 3.76 6.46
CA SER A 3 5.70 4.72 6.62
C SER A 3 7.09 4.07 6.72
N GLU A 4 7.17 2.87 7.31
CA GLU A 4 8.41 2.07 7.34
C GLU A 4 8.83 1.60 5.95
N ILE A 5 7.88 1.20 5.10
CA ILE A 5 8.17 0.83 3.70
C ILE A 5 8.79 2.02 3.00
N LYS A 6 8.22 3.22 3.18
CA LYS A 6 8.77 4.47 2.63
C LYS A 6 10.18 4.76 3.14
N LEU A 7 10.40 4.65 4.45
CA LEU A 7 11.67 4.95 5.10
C LEU A 7 12.80 4.02 4.60
N TYR A 8 12.52 2.73 4.46
CA TYR A 8 13.55 1.73 4.09
C TYR A 8 13.70 1.53 2.58
N ASN A 9 12.70 1.90 1.77
CA ASN A 9 12.71 1.68 0.32
C ASN A 9 12.57 2.99 -0.49
N GLU A 10 13.01 4.13 0.04
CA GLU A 10 12.85 5.46 -0.59
C GLU A 10 13.27 5.49 -2.08
N PRO A 11 14.39 4.89 -2.53
CA PRO A 11 14.74 4.85 -3.94
C PRO A 11 13.70 4.12 -4.81
N LYS A 12 13.22 2.95 -4.35
CA LYS A 12 12.21 2.15 -5.06
C LYS A 12 10.85 2.85 -5.07
N VAL A 13 10.50 3.57 -4.01
CA VAL A 13 9.27 4.37 -3.94
C VAL A 13 9.33 5.49 -4.97
N ARG A 14 10.44 6.22 -5.06
CA ARG A 14 10.60 7.30 -6.05
C ARG A 14 10.50 6.76 -7.48
N GLU A 15 11.21 5.67 -7.77
CA GLU A 15 11.15 5.04 -9.10
C GLU A 15 9.76 4.51 -9.42
N GLY A 16 9.11 3.87 -8.45
CA GLY A 16 7.75 3.35 -8.58
C GLY A 16 6.71 4.41 -8.90
N ARG A 17 6.84 5.59 -8.30
CA ARG A 17 5.97 6.74 -8.60
C ARG A 17 6.14 7.24 -10.02
N ASN A 18 7.39 7.33 -10.48
CA ASN A 18 7.69 7.82 -11.82
C ASN A 18 7.18 6.87 -12.91
N ASN A 19 7.25 5.57 -12.64
CA ASN A 19 6.88 4.52 -13.59
C ASN A 19 5.43 4.02 -13.43
N GLY A 20 4.76 4.36 -12.33
CA GLY A 20 3.41 3.91 -12.01
C GLY A 20 3.32 2.42 -11.70
N ASP A 21 4.35 1.86 -11.05
CA ASP A 21 4.49 0.42 -10.77
C ASP A 21 4.90 0.15 -9.30
N LEU A 22 4.48 1.02 -8.36
CA LEU A 22 4.81 0.91 -6.93
C LEU A 22 4.49 -0.48 -6.35
N TYR A 23 3.33 -1.04 -6.69
CA TYR A 23 2.93 -2.34 -6.15
C TYR A 23 3.86 -3.45 -6.62
N ASP A 24 4.29 -3.45 -7.88
CA ASP A 24 5.17 -4.50 -8.41
C ASP A 24 6.56 -4.45 -7.77
N ARG A 25 7.09 -3.25 -7.53
CA ARG A 25 8.41 -3.06 -6.91
C ARG A 25 8.46 -3.38 -5.42
N LEU A 26 7.34 -3.18 -4.72
CA LEU A 26 7.25 -3.25 -3.26
C LEU A 26 6.24 -4.30 -2.80
N ARG A 27 5.87 -5.24 -3.67
CA ARG A 27 4.79 -6.21 -3.44
C ARG A 27 4.93 -6.94 -2.11
N GLU A 28 6.11 -7.51 -1.86
CA GLU A 28 6.36 -8.28 -0.64
C GLU A 28 6.19 -7.44 0.64
N ASP A 29 6.67 -6.19 0.65
CA ASP A 29 6.59 -5.30 1.80
C ASP A 29 5.15 -4.81 2.04
N ILE A 30 4.43 -4.50 0.95
CA ILE A 30 3.03 -4.05 0.98
C ILE A 30 2.12 -5.18 1.45
N ASP A 31 2.24 -6.38 0.86
CA ASP A 31 1.41 -7.54 1.19
C ASP A 31 1.66 -8.00 2.63
N ARG A 32 2.92 -8.03 3.07
CA ARG A 32 3.26 -8.35 4.46
C ARG A 32 2.67 -7.34 5.43
N SER A 33 2.74 -6.05 5.11
CA SER A 33 2.18 -5.01 5.96
C SER A 33 0.66 -5.04 6.02
N ARG A 34 -0.01 -5.36 4.90
CA ARG A 34 -1.46 -5.59 4.83
C ARG A 34 -1.86 -6.77 5.72
N GLN A 35 -1.17 -7.91 5.62
CA GLN A 35 -1.44 -9.06 6.50
C GLN A 35 -1.29 -8.72 7.99
N MET A 36 -0.30 -7.90 8.36
CA MET A 36 -0.13 -7.46 9.76
C MET A 36 -1.21 -6.48 10.20
N TYR A 37 -1.68 -5.60 9.30
CA TYR A 37 -2.82 -4.73 9.55
C TYR A 37 -4.09 -5.56 9.82
N ASP A 38 -4.40 -6.52 8.95
CA ASP A 38 -5.61 -7.34 9.03
C ASP A 38 -5.65 -8.22 10.30
N LYS A 39 -4.49 -8.69 10.77
CA LYS A 39 -4.40 -9.45 12.05
C LYS A 39 -4.65 -8.59 13.28
N ARG A 40 -4.42 -7.27 13.20
CA ARG A 40 -4.51 -6.35 14.35
C ARG A 40 -5.85 -5.61 14.40
N VAL A 41 -6.50 -5.41 13.25
CA VAL A 41 -7.73 -4.63 13.16
C VAL A 41 -8.94 -5.54 13.25
N ALA A 42 -9.87 -5.22 14.15
CA ALA A 42 -11.10 -5.99 14.31
C ALA A 42 -11.92 -5.99 12.99
N PRO A 43 -12.50 -7.14 12.59
CA PRO A 43 -13.21 -7.27 11.32
C PRO A 43 -14.28 -6.21 11.03
N PRO A 44 -15.09 -5.74 12.01
CA PRO A 44 -16.10 -4.71 11.76
C PRO A 44 -15.54 -3.34 11.35
N VAL A 45 -14.29 -3.04 11.74
CA VAL A 45 -13.59 -1.79 11.41
C VAL A 45 -12.98 -1.88 10.01
N ALA A 46 -12.33 -3.02 9.70
CA ALA A 46 -11.77 -3.29 8.39
C ALA A 46 -12.86 -3.38 7.29
N ALA A 47 -14.06 -3.88 7.62
CA ALA A 47 -15.16 -4.06 6.67
C ALA A 47 -15.87 -2.76 6.26
N ARG A 48 -15.68 -1.65 6.99
CA ARG A 48 -16.35 -0.37 6.68
C ARG A 48 -15.47 0.61 5.90
N HIS A 49 -14.17 0.61 6.16
CA HIS A 49 -13.20 1.49 5.49
C HIS A 49 -11.84 0.81 5.40
N ASP A 50 -11.28 0.74 4.19
CA ASP A 50 -9.93 0.22 3.94
C ASP A 50 -8.88 1.30 4.28
N TYR A 51 -8.67 1.53 5.58
CA TYR A 51 -7.69 2.51 6.05
C TYR A 51 -6.26 2.17 5.65
N PHE A 52 -5.95 0.89 5.44
CA PHE A 52 -4.64 0.51 4.93
C PHE A 52 -4.46 1.01 3.50
N HIS A 53 -5.43 0.80 2.62
CA HIS A 53 -5.38 1.32 1.26
C HIS A 53 -5.23 2.84 1.27
N GLN A 54 -6.03 3.54 2.09
CA GLN A 54 -5.94 4.99 2.21
C GLN A 54 -4.54 5.43 2.66
N GLU A 55 -3.96 4.79 3.67
CA GLU A 55 -2.63 5.09 4.16
C GLU A 55 -1.55 4.75 3.13
N LEU A 56 -1.68 3.63 2.40
CA LEU A 56 -0.80 3.24 1.30
C LEU A 56 -0.76 4.31 0.20
N VAL A 57 -1.94 4.75 -0.25
CA VAL A 57 -2.08 5.77 -1.30
C VAL A 57 -1.50 7.10 -0.83
N ASN A 58 -1.84 7.54 0.39
CA ASN A 58 -1.35 8.81 0.92
C ASN A 58 0.17 8.81 1.10
N THR A 59 0.72 7.74 1.68
CA THR A 59 2.12 7.70 2.10
C THR A 59 3.06 7.28 0.97
N LEU A 60 2.74 6.24 0.21
CA LEU A 60 3.59 5.75 -0.89
C LEU A 60 3.22 6.38 -2.22
N ALA A 61 1.94 6.57 -2.52
CA ALA A 61 1.48 7.04 -3.83
C ALA A 61 1.21 8.56 -3.90
N GLU A 62 1.50 9.31 -2.83
CA GLU A 62 1.29 10.76 -2.75
C GLU A 62 -0.16 11.19 -3.05
N GLY A 63 -1.12 10.36 -2.64
CA GLY A 63 -2.55 10.61 -2.86
C GLY A 63 -3.07 10.13 -4.23
N ASP A 64 -2.21 9.67 -5.13
CA ASP A 64 -2.60 9.22 -6.46
C ASP A 64 -2.57 7.68 -6.57
N PRO A 65 -3.72 6.99 -6.51
CA PRO A 65 -3.77 5.54 -6.59
C PRO A 65 -3.29 4.99 -7.95
N ALA A 66 -3.28 5.79 -9.01
CA ALA A 66 -2.78 5.34 -10.32
C ALA A 66 -1.29 4.97 -10.27
N LYS A 67 -0.52 5.55 -9.33
CA LYS A 67 0.91 5.23 -9.15
C LYS A 67 1.15 3.84 -8.56
N LEU A 68 0.12 3.20 -7.99
CA LEU A 68 0.23 1.83 -7.49
C LEU A 68 0.42 0.81 -8.62
N GLY A 69 -0.06 1.13 -9.82
CA GLY A 69 0.05 0.30 -11.00
C GLY A 69 -1.09 -0.70 -11.15
N ALA A 70 -1.26 -1.21 -12.37
CA ALA A 70 -2.38 -2.06 -12.75
C ALA A 70 -2.42 -3.42 -12.02
N SER A 71 -1.26 -3.88 -11.54
CA SER A 71 -1.14 -5.12 -10.77
C SER A 71 -1.64 -4.98 -9.32
N TYR A 72 -1.87 -3.75 -8.84
CA TYR A 72 -2.39 -3.53 -7.49
C TYR A 72 -3.85 -3.95 -7.40
N PRO A 73 -4.23 -4.84 -6.47
CA PRO A 73 -5.56 -5.44 -6.46
C PRO A 73 -6.68 -4.51 -5.95
N GLY A 74 -6.35 -3.26 -5.61
CA GLY A 74 -7.32 -2.25 -5.19
C GLY A 74 -7.67 -2.27 -3.71
N ALA A 75 -8.53 -1.33 -3.31
CA ALA A 75 -9.11 -1.32 -1.97
C ALA A 75 -10.09 -2.50 -1.84
N SER A 76 -9.95 -3.31 -0.79
CA SER A 76 -10.72 -4.55 -0.57
C SER A 76 -10.38 -5.75 -1.47
N ALA A 77 -9.11 -6.02 -1.72
CA ALA A 77 -8.69 -7.33 -2.21
C ALA A 77 -8.83 -8.40 -1.10
N LEU A 78 -10.07 -8.90 -0.93
CA LEU A 78 -10.40 -10.23 -0.43
C LEU A 78 -11.24 -10.95 -1.49
#